data_AF-A0A7J7HH38-F1
#
_entry.id   AF-A0A7J7HH38-F1
#
_cell.length_a   1.000
_cell.length_b   1.000
_cell.length_c   1.000
_cell.angle_alpha   90.00
_cell.angle_beta   90.00
_cell.angle_gamma   90.00
#
_symmetry.space_group_name_H-M   'P 1'
#
loop_
_entity.id
_entity.type
_entity.pdbx_description
1 polymer ?
#
loop_
_entity_poly.entity_id
_entity_poly.type
_entity_poly.pdbx_seq_one_letter_code
_entity_poly.pdbx_strand_id
1 'polypeptide(L)'
;MITFLFFLVLLFFYANATPLSFNLPTIEHNDSLINCTGDASISSQGIQVTRDTDLYNASSLQRRTGRATCTQLMHLWDAATGNLTDFSTNFSFIIRGNNYGEGLAFFLAPNGSNIPPNSTGGGLRLINENQTTASTGVNRFVAVEFDTYKNNPWQEGLPINHVGIC
;
A
#
# COMPACT_ATOMS: atom_id res chain seq x y z
N MET A 1 21.42 -39.05 -26.06
CA MET A 1 21.30 -37.72 -26.68
C MET A 1 19.95 -37.06 -26.38
N ILE A 2 18.81 -37.76 -26.54
CA ILE A 2 17.44 -37.22 -26.27
C ILE A 2 17.21 -36.85 -24.78
N THR A 3 17.68 -37.66 -23.83
CA THR A 3 17.58 -37.39 -22.39
C THR A 3 18.38 -36.18 -21.92
N PHE A 4 19.53 -35.92 -22.55
CA PHE A 4 20.36 -34.74 -22.29
C PHE A 4 19.68 -33.46 -22.80
N LEU A 5 19.03 -33.53 -23.96
CA LEU A 5 18.27 -32.42 -24.53
C LEU A 5 17.07 -32.05 -23.65
N PHE A 6 16.38 -33.04 -23.07
CA PHE A 6 15.25 -32.84 -22.16
C PHE A 6 15.68 -32.15 -20.85
N PHE A 7 16.85 -32.53 -20.31
CA PHE A 7 17.43 -31.89 -19.12
C PHE A 7 17.87 -30.44 -19.38
N LEU A 8 18.41 -30.15 -20.57
CA LEU A 8 18.80 -28.80 -20.98
C LEU A 8 17.56 -27.88 -21.15
N VAL A 9 16.47 -28.42 -21.70
CA VAL A 9 15.19 -27.72 -21.83
C VAL A 9 14.58 -27.41 -20.45
N LEU A 10 14.65 -28.36 -19.50
CA LEU A 10 14.24 -28.14 -18.11
C LEU A 10 15.06 -27.02 -17.43
N LEU A 11 16.37 -26.94 -17.66
CA LEU A 11 17.22 -25.86 -17.12
C LEU A 11 16.86 -24.46 -17.65
N PHE A 12 16.34 -24.34 -18.87
CA PHE A 12 15.80 -23.06 -19.38
C PHE A 12 14.46 -22.68 -18.71
N PHE A 13 13.71 -23.67 -18.19
CA PHE A 13 12.51 -23.44 -17.38
C PHE A 13 12.82 -23.23 -15.89
N TYR A 14 14.04 -23.52 -15.42
CA TYR A 14 14.51 -23.12 -14.10
C TYR A 14 14.84 -21.61 -14.10
N ALA A 15 13.77 -20.84 -13.95
CA ALA A 15 13.71 -19.56 -13.25
C ALA A 15 14.71 -18.46 -13.67
N ASN A 16 14.45 -17.81 -14.82
CA ASN A 16 14.74 -16.38 -14.92
C ASN A 16 13.58 -15.62 -14.27
N ALA A 17 13.64 -15.46 -12.94
CA ALA A 17 12.75 -14.53 -12.25
C ALA A 17 13.30 -13.11 -12.48
N THR A 18 12.69 -12.35 -13.38
CA THR A 18 13.00 -10.91 -13.49
C THR A 18 12.46 -10.20 -12.26
N PRO A 19 13.28 -9.41 -11.54
CA PRO A 19 12.79 -8.66 -10.39
C PRO A 19 11.71 -7.67 -10.82
N LEU A 20 10.69 -7.49 -9.98
CA LEU A 20 9.69 -6.45 -10.18
C LEU A 20 10.36 -5.09 -10.04
N SER A 21 10.30 -4.26 -11.08
CA SER A 21 10.85 -2.92 -11.08
C SER A 21 9.98 -2.01 -11.94
N PHE A 22 9.57 -0.88 -11.38
CA PHE A 22 8.83 0.16 -12.07
C PHE A 22 9.23 1.53 -11.51
N ASN A 23 9.05 2.58 -12.31
CA ASN A 23 9.30 3.95 -11.91
C ASN A 23 8.21 4.85 -12.50
N LEU A 24 7.61 5.70 -11.67
CA LEU A 24 6.55 6.63 -12.05
C LEU A 24 7.02 8.08 -11.82
N PRO A 25 7.91 8.61 -12.69
CA PRO A 25 8.44 9.97 -12.53
C PRO A 25 7.39 11.04 -12.80
N THR A 26 6.36 10.70 -13.57
CA THR A 26 5.18 11.53 -13.80
C THR A 26 3.99 10.60 -13.84
N ILE A 27 2.98 10.89 -13.02
CA ILE A 27 1.79 10.06 -12.91
C ILE A 27 0.74 10.65 -13.85
N GLU A 28 0.52 9.98 -14.97
CA GLU A 28 -0.44 10.41 -15.98
C GLU A 28 -1.85 9.88 -15.66
N HIS A 29 -2.86 10.63 -16.08
CA HIS A 29 -4.25 10.21 -15.96
C HIS A 29 -4.44 8.93 -16.81
N ASN A 30 -4.69 7.79 -16.15
CA ASN A 30 -4.77 6.42 -16.68
C ASN A 30 -3.49 5.57 -16.64
N ASP A 31 -2.65 5.75 -15.62
CA ASP A 31 -1.58 4.79 -15.35
C ASP A 31 -2.13 3.39 -15.01
N SER A 32 -2.06 2.48 -15.98
CA SER A 32 -2.52 1.09 -15.85
C SER A 32 -1.77 0.27 -14.80
N LEU A 33 -0.63 0.75 -14.32
CA LEU A 33 0.10 0.12 -13.21
C LEU A 33 -0.56 0.39 -11.86
N ILE A 34 -1.44 1.39 -11.76
CA ILE A 34 -2.04 1.80 -10.50
C ILE A 34 -3.54 1.50 -10.52
N ASN A 35 -3.97 0.69 -9.56
CA ASN A 35 -5.37 0.45 -9.27
C ASN A 35 -5.80 1.30 -8.06
N CYS A 36 -6.78 2.18 -8.27
CA CYS A 36 -7.36 3.00 -7.21
C CYS A 36 -8.64 2.37 -6.67
N THR A 37 -8.78 2.34 -5.34
CA THR A 37 -9.98 1.86 -4.63
C THR A 37 -10.41 2.86 -3.56
N GLY A 38 -11.70 2.85 -3.19
CA GLY A 38 -12.26 3.84 -2.27
C GLY A 38 -12.33 5.23 -2.93
N ASP A 39 -11.91 6.26 -2.20
CA ASP A 39 -11.87 7.64 -2.71
C ASP A 39 -10.56 7.98 -3.47
N ALA A 40 -9.68 7.00 -3.71
CA ALA A 40 -8.42 7.25 -4.39
C ALA A 40 -8.65 7.54 -5.89
N SER A 41 -7.84 8.42 -6.45
CA SER A 41 -7.87 8.76 -7.88
C SER A 41 -6.50 9.23 -8.38
N ILE A 42 -6.34 9.29 -9.71
CA ILE A 42 -5.14 9.82 -10.35
C ILE A 42 -5.48 11.17 -10.99
N SER A 43 -4.68 12.17 -10.66
CA SER A 43 -4.79 13.54 -11.17
C SER A 43 -3.47 13.98 -11.81
N SER A 44 -3.45 15.16 -12.44
CA SER A 44 -2.21 15.77 -12.93
C SER A 44 -1.19 16.10 -11.83
N GLN A 45 -1.61 16.11 -10.57
CA GLN A 45 -0.73 16.32 -9.41
C GLN A 45 -0.17 15.02 -8.82
N GLY A 46 -0.60 13.86 -9.33
CA GLY A 46 -0.21 12.56 -8.80
C GLY A 46 -1.39 11.71 -8.34
N ILE A 47 -1.06 10.63 -7.61
CA ILE A 47 -2.01 9.77 -6.92
C ILE A 47 -2.57 10.52 -5.73
N GLN A 48 -3.88 10.72 -5.72
CA GLN A 48 -4.64 11.28 -4.62
C GLN A 48 -5.29 10.12 -3.87
N VAL A 49 -4.73 9.69 -2.73
CA VAL A 49 -5.32 8.60 -1.91
C VAL A 49 -6.52 9.08 -1.07
N THR A 50 -6.61 10.39 -0.85
CA THR A 50 -7.77 11.11 -0.31
C THR A 50 -8.13 12.24 -1.29
N ARG A 51 -9.36 12.76 -1.21
CA ARG A 51 -9.81 13.82 -2.14
C ARG A 51 -9.00 15.10 -1.95
N ASP A 52 -8.71 15.76 -3.06
CA ASP A 52 -8.06 17.09 -3.07
C ASP A 52 -8.94 18.12 -2.35
N THR A 53 -8.34 18.83 -1.40
CA THR A 53 -9.01 19.85 -0.61
C THR A 53 -9.40 21.09 -1.41
N ASP A 54 -8.71 21.34 -2.53
CA ASP A 54 -8.90 22.56 -3.33
C ASP A 54 -10.12 22.44 -4.28
N LEU A 55 -10.66 21.23 -4.46
CA LEU A 55 -11.78 20.94 -5.36
C LEU A 55 -13.13 20.76 -4.64
N TYR A 56 -13.12 20.65 -3.31
CA TYR A 56 -14.29 20.23 -2.53
C TYR A 56 -14.45 21.05 -1.25
N ASN A 57 -15.70 21.28 -0.82
CA ASN A 57 -15.98 21.94 0.45
C ASN A 57 -15.53 21.09 1.65
N ALA A 58 -15.22 21.73 2.78
CA ALA A 58 -14.73 21.05 3.99
C ALA A 58 -15.61 19.87 4.46
N SER A 59 -16.94 19.99 4.36
CA SER A 59 -17.88 18.90 4.71
C SER A 59 -17.76 17.69 3.78
N SER A 60 -17.45 17.91 2.50
CA SER A 60 -17.24 16.84 1.52
C SER A 60 -15.86 16.18 1.60
N LEU A 61 -14.95 16.69 2.43
CA LEU A 61 -13.61 16.14 2.67
C LEU A 61 -13.54 15.29 3.94
N GLN A 62 -14.60 15.28 4.75
CA GLN A 62 -14.64 14.46 5.96
C GLN A 62 -14.75 12.97 5.61
N ARG A 63 -14.01 12.14 6.37
CA ARG A 63 -14.06 10.67 6.33
C ARG A 63 -13.76 10.09 4.94
N ARG A 64 -12.87 10.76 4.17
CA ARG A 64 -12.44 10.25 2.87
C ARG A 64 -11.26 9.34 3.03
N THR A 65 -11.30 8.23 2.31
CA THR A 65 -10.19 7.30 2.33
C THR A 65 -10.16 6.44 1.09
N GLY A 66 -8.96 6.21 0.59
CA GLY A 66 -8.72 5.40 -0.58
C GLY A 66 -7.38 4.68 -0.50
N ARG A 67 -7.18 3.74 -1.42
CA ARG A 67 -5.90 3.04 -1.59
C ARG A 67 -5.52 3.06 -3.06
N ALA A 68 -4.23 3.20 -3.31
CA ALA A 68 -3.64 2.99 -4.62
C ALA A 68 -2.67 1.81 -4.52
N THR A 69 -2.85 0.80 -5.37
CA THR A 69 -2.04 -0.43 -5.37
C THR A 69 -1.44 -0.69 -6.74
N CYS A 70 -0.23 -1.23 -6.78
CA CYS A 70 0.35 -1.71 -8.03
C CYS A 70 -0.46 -2.91 -8.58
N THR A 71 -0.72 -2.94 -9.88
CA THR A 71 -1.40 -4.06 -10.54
C THR A 71 -0.49 -5.27 -10.73
N GLN A 72 0.83 -5.07 -10.68
CA GLN A 72 1.82 -6.14 -10.73
C GLN A 72 2.07 -6.70 -9.33
N LEU A 73 2.00 -8.03 -9.21
CA LEU A 73 2.20 -8.72 -7.93
C LEU A 73 3.69 -8.91 -7.63
N MET A 74 4.08 -8.62 -6.40
CA MET A 74 5.41 -8.91 -5.88
C MET A 74 5.42 -10.28 -5.21
N HIS A 75 6.34 -11.15 -5.64
CA HIS A 75 6.58 -12.44 -4.99
C HIS A 75 7.50 -12.22 -3.77
N LEU A 76 6.94 -12.10 -2.57
CA LEU A 76 7.70 -11.70 -1.37
C LEU A 76 8.61 -12.81 -0.83
N TRP A 77 8.20 -14.06 -0.94
CA TRP A 77 8.98 -15.22 -0.47
C TRP A 77 8.49 -16.50 -1.15
N ASP A 78 9.40 -17.47 -1.27
CA ASP A 78 9.10 -18.80 -1.80
C ASP A 78 9.06 -19.84 -0.66
N ALA A 79 7.95 -20.54 -0.53
CA ALA A 79 7.74 -21.48 0.57
C ALA A 79 8.51 -22.79 0.43
N ALA A 80 8.84 -23.20 -0.79
CA ALA A 80 9.55 -24.46 -1.05
C ALA A 80 11.05 -24.35 -0.72
N THR A 81 11.64 -23.19 -1.01
CA THR A 81 13.06 -22.91 -0.83
C THR A 81 13.35 -22.11 0.44
N GLY A 82 12.36 -21.40 0.98
CA GLY A 82 12.54 -20.46 2.09
C GLY A 82 13.21 -19.14 1.68
N ASN A 83 13.43 -18.90 0.38
CA ASN A 83 14.04 -17.68 -0.11
C ASN A 83 13.12 -16.48 0.09
N LEU A 84 13.70 -15.36 0.50
CA LEU A 84 13.02 -14.07 0.67
C LEU A 84 13.40 -13.10 -0.45
N THR A 85 12.51 -12.17 -0.75
CA THR A 85 12.75 -11.08 -1.69
C THR A 85 13.09 -9.79 -0.94
N ASP A 86 14.25 -9.23 -1.23
CA ASP A 86 14.60 -7.87 -0.83
C ASP A 86 13.93 -6.86 -1.77
N PHE A 87 13.44 -5.75 -1.21
CA PHE A 87 12.87 -4.66 -2.01
C PHE A 87 13.36 -3.30 -1.54
N SER A 88 13.36 -2.34 -2.45
CA SER A 88 13.56 -0.93 -2.15
C SER A 88 12.50 -0.11 -2.85
N THR A 89 12.01 0.92 -2.18
CA THR A 89 11.02 1.85 -2.73
C THR A 89 11.44 3.28 -2.39
N ASN A 90 11.18 4.20 -3.31
CA ASN A 90 11.34 5.62 -3.09
C ASN A 90 10.10 6.30 -3.67
N PHE A 91 9.48 7.16 -2.86
CA PHE A 91 8.36 7.98 -3.28
C PHE A 91 8.44 9.33 -2.59
N SER A 92 7.85 10.32 -3.24
CA SER A 92 7.63 11.64 -2.67
C SER A 92 6.14 11.84 -2.47
N PHE A 93 5.76 12.50 -1.39
CA PHE A 93 4.36 12.76 -1.08
C PHE A 93 4.18 14.14 -0.44
N ILE A 94 2.94 14.62 -0.46
CA ILE A 94 2.54 15.87 0.18
C ILE A 94 1.30 15.56 1.03
N ILE A 95 1.34 15.94 2.30
CA ILE A 95 0.15 16.02 3.15
C ILE A 95 -0.17 17.50 3.33
N ARG A 96 -1.35 17.93 2.88
CA ARG A 96 -1.82 19.31 2.95
C ARG A 96 -3.13 19.38 3.72
N GLY A 97 -3.23 20.32 4.67
CA GLY A 97 -4.46 20.60 5.41
C GLY A 97 -4.20 21.48 6.63
N ASN A 98 -5.22 22.20 7.10
CA ASN A 98 -5.11 23.07 8.28
C ASN A 98 -5.42 22.34 9.60
N ASN A 99 -6.12 21.20 9.53
CA ASN A 99 -6.36 20.28 10.64
C ASN A 99 -6.00 18.88 10.13
N TYR A 100 -4.79 18.44 10.45
CA TYR A 100 -4.25 17.19 9.93
C TYR A 100 -5.03 15.99 10.50
N GLY A 101 -5.21 14.96 9.66
CA GLY A 101 -5.81 13.69 10.00
C GLY A 101 -6.39 12.99 8.77
N GLU A 102 -6.16 11.70 8.58
CA GLU A 102 -5.61 10.72 9.54
C GLU A 102 -4.12 10.45 9.30
N GLY A 103 -3.70 10.25 8.05
CA GLY A 103 -2.30 10.04 7.68
C GLY A 103 -2.15 9.40 6.31
N LEU A 104 -0.96 8.88 6.03
CA LEU A 104 -0.62 8.11 4.83
C LEU A 104 0.11 6.82 5.23
N ALA A 105 -0.08 5.73 4.50
CA ALA A 105 0.72 4.52 4.67
C ALA A 105 1.22 3.97 3.35
N PHE A 106 2.49 3.55 3.31
CA PHE A 106 2.99 2.59 2.34
C PHE A 106 2.80 1.19 2.92
N PHE A 107 2.23 0.25 2.17
CA PHE A 107 1.90 -1.07 2.70
C PHE A 107 2.16 -2.20 1.71
N LEU A 108 2.40 -3.39 2.25
CA LEU A 108 2.36 -4.65 1.51
C LEU A 108 1.20 -5.48 2.06
N ALA A 109 0.34 -5.96 1.18
CA ALA A 109 -0.80 -6.81 1.54
C ALA A 109 -0.92 -8.01 0.57
N PRO A 110 -1.57 -9.10 1.00
CA PRO A 110 -1.83 -10.25 0.15
C PRO A 110 -2.54 -9.87 -1.16
N ASN A 111 -2.25 -10.62 -2.22
CA ASN A 111 -3.00 -10.52 -3.47
C ASN A 111 -4.51 -10.65 -3.19
N GLY A 112 -5.30 -9.78 -3.80
CA GLY A 112 -6.75 -9.70 -3.56
C GLY A 112 -7.14 -8.97 -2.26
N SER A 113 -6.21 -8.32 -1.57
CA SER A 113 -6.53 -7.47 -0.41
C SER A 113 -7.49 -6.35 -0.82
N ASN A 114 -8.63 -6.29 -0.13
CA ASN A 114 -9.64 -5.24 -0.27
C ASN A 114 -9.63 -4.33 0.96
N ILE A 115 -10.27 -3.16 0.86
CA ILE A 115 -10.47 -2.29 2.02
C ILE A 115 -11.22 -3.11 3.07
N PRO A 116 -10.68 -3.30 4.29
CA PRO A 116 -11.33 -4.13 5.29
C PRO A 116 -12.69 -3.54 5.69
N PRO A 117 -13.71 -4.38 5.96
CA PRO A 117 -14.96 -3.91 6.51
C PRO A 117 -14.71 -3.30 7.90
N ASN A 118 -15.50 -2.29 8.27
CA ASN A 118 -15.40 -1.58 9.56
C ASN A 118 -14.04 -0.88 9.80
N SER A 119 -13.30 -0.59 8.74
CA SER A 119 -12.09 0.21 8.87
C SER A 119 -12.42 1.69 9.02
N THR A 120 -11.87 2.35 10.03
CA THR A 120 -12.03 3.80 10.26
C THR A 120 -10.82 4.59 9.75
N GLY A 121 -10.81 5.89 10.05
CA GLY A 121 -9.75 6.81 9.67
C GLY A 121 -8.39 6.42 10.26
N GLY A 122 -8.34 6.23 11.58
CA GLY A 122 -7.10 5.87 12.28
C GLY A 122 -6.51 4.51 11.89
N GLY A 123 -7.33 3.60 11.34
CA GLY A 123 -6.84 2.35 10.76
C GLY A 123 -6.28 2.47 9.35
N LEU A 124 -6.24 3.68 8.77
CA LEU A 124 -5.75 4.01 7.42
C LEU A 124 -6.29 3.10 6.30
N ARG A 125 -7.49 2.52 6.48
CA ARG A 125 -8.08 1.49 5.60
C ARG A 125 -7.26 0.22 5.42
N LEU A 126 -6.42 -0.11 6.40
CA LEU A 126 -5.63 -1.35 6.45
C LEU A 126 -6.14 -2.34 7.50
N ILE A 127 -6.91 -1.88 8.49
CA ILE A 127 -7.36 -2.70 9.63
C ILE A 127 -8.88 -2.80 9.66
N ASN A 128 -9.41 -4.01 9.87
CA ASN A 128 -10.75 -4.24 10.38
C ASN A 128 -10.70 -4.18 11.91
N GLU A 129 -11.26 -3.11 12.50
CA GLU A 129 -11.22 -2.86 13.94
C GLU A 129 -12.05 -3.83 14.77
N ASN A 130 -13.00 -4.53 14.14
CA ASN A 130 -13.76 -5.59 14.81
C ASN A 130 -12.97 -6.91 14.92
N GLN A 131 -11.81 -7.02 14.27
CA GLN A 131 -10.93 -8.19 14.43
C GLN A 131 -9.92 -7.93 15.54
N THR A 132 -9.99 -8.75 16.59
CA THR A 132 -9.15 -8.63 17.80
C THR A 132 -7.75 -9.23 17.66
N THR A 133 -7.46 -9.89 16.54
CA THR A 133 -6.14 -10.51 16.29
C THR A 133 -5.39 -9.75 15.21
N ALA A 134 -4.24 -9.20 15.57
CA ALA A 134 -3.30 -8.65 14.61
C ALA A 134 -2.82 -9.75 13.65
N SER A 135 -2.48 -9.37 12.42
CA SER A 135 -1.82 -10.26 11.43
C SER A 135 -2.62 -11.48 10.95
N THR A 136 -3.94 -11.54 11.17
CA THR A 136 -4.79 -12.61 10.62
C THR A 136 -5.78 -12.08 9.58
N GLY A 137 -6.24 -12.96 8.69
CA GLY A 137 -7.27 -12.63 7.70
C GLY A 137 -6.97 -11.38 6.87
N VAL A 138 -7.86 -10.39 6.94
CA VAL A 138 -7.74 -9.11 6.23
C VAL A 138 -6.73 -8.15 6.87
N ASN A 139 -6.36 -8.37 8.12
CA ASN A 139 -5.37 -7.58 8.87
C ASN A 139 -3.93 -8.12 8.69
N ARG A 140 -3.69 -8.97 7.70
CA ARG A 140 -2.35 -9.43 7.32
C ARG A 140 -1.75 -8.43 6.34
N PHE A 141 -0.97 -7.49 6.85
CA PHE A 141 -0.19 -6.54 6.06
C PHE A 141 1.06 -6.15 6.86
N VAL A 142 1.98 -5.47 6.20
CA VAL A 142 3.00 -4.65 6.87
C VAL A 142 2.91 -3.25 6.30
N ALA A 143 3.10 -2.24 7.13
CA ALA A 143 3.05 -0.85 6.67
C ALA A 143 4.11 0.04 7.32
N VAL A 144 4.48 1.09 6.60
CA VAL A 144 5.13 2.27 7.15
C VAL A 144 4.10 3.39 7.11
N GLU A 145 3.69 3.86 8.29
CA GLU A 145 2.72 4.95 8.43
C GLU A 145 3.41 6.30 8.63
N PHE A 146 2.75 7.34 8.14
CA PHE A 146 3.03 8.73 8.39
C PHE A 146 1.76 9.29 9.05
N ASP A 147 1.67 9.11 10.36
CA ASP A 147 0.52 9.51 11.16
C ASP A 147 0.59 11.00 11.46
N THR A 148 -0.55 11.66 11.35
CA THR A 148 -0.70 13.09 11.60
C THR A 148 -1.81 13.41 12.59
N TYR A 149 -2.39 12.37 13.22
CA TYR A 149 -3.53 12.50 14.12
C TYR A 149 -3.50 11.51 15.28
N LYS A 150 -3.67 12.05 16.49
CA LYS A 150 -3.74 11.21 17.70
C LYS A 150 -5.12 10.61 17.86
N ASN A 151 -5.23 9.34 17.56
CA ASN A 151 -6.45 8.55 17.67
C ASN A 151 -6.70 8.01 19.09
N ASN A 152 -5.67 7.93 19.94
CA ASN A 152 -5.75 7.22 21.21
C ASN A 152 -5.19 8.03 22.41
N PRO A 153 -5.75 7.85 23.62
CA PRO A 153 -5.25 8.51 24.84
C PRO A 153 -3.80 8.14 25.19
N TRP A 154 -3.32 6.95 24.83
CA TRP A 154 -1.92 6.58 25.08
C TRP A 154 -0.91 7.40 24.26
N GLN A 155 -1.38 8.12 23.22
CA GLN A 155 -0.57 9.06 22.44
C GLN A 155 -0.50 10.46 23.10
N GLU A 156 -1.16 10.66 24.25
CA GLU A 156 -1.01 11.88 25.05
C GLU A 156 0.45 12.06 25.47
N GLY A 157 0.99 13.27 25.28
CA GLY A 157 2.39 13.58 25.56
C GLY A 157 3.40 13.21 24.46
N LEU A 158 3.03 12.40 23.45
CA LEU A 158 3.88 12.15 22.28
C LEU A 158 3.80 13.31 21.26
N PRO A 159 4.74 13.44 20.31
CA PRO A 159 4.53 14.28 19.13
C PRO A 159 3.22 13.90 18.41
N ILE A 160 2.53 14.88 17.83
CA ILE A 160 1.29 14.62 17.04
C ILE A 160 1.61 13.81 15.79
N ASN A 161 2.72 14.14 15.14
CA ASN A 161 3.14 13.50 13.91
C ASN A 161 4.25 12.49 14.20
N HIS A 162 4.13 11.28 13.65
CA HIS A 162 5.18 10.27 13.76
C HIS A 162 5.25 9.38 12.51
N VAL A 163 6.34 8.64 12.43
CA VAL A 163 6.51 7.54 11.47
C VAL A 163 6.53 6.24 12.24
N GLY A 164 5.69 5.28 11.83
CA GLY A 164 5.50 4.00 12.52
C GLY A 164 5.71 2.82 11.58
N ILE A 165 6.02 1.66 12.16
CA ILE A 165 5.97 0.35 11.48
C ILE A 165 4.80 -0.40 12.10
N CYS A 166 3.87 -0.83 11.25
CA CYS A 166 2.60 -1.45 11.65
C CYS A 166 2.44 -2.85 11.07
#